data_AF-A0A953RFT5-F1
#
_entry.id   AF-A0A953RFT5-F1
#
_cell.length_a   1.000
_cell.length_b   1.000
_cell.length_c   1.000
_cell.angle_alpha   90.00
_cell.angle_beta   90.00
_cell.angle_gamma   90.00
#
_symmetry.space_group_name_H-M   'P 1'
#
loop_
_entity.id
_entity.type
_entity.pdbx_description
1 polymer ?
#
loop_
_entity_poly.entity_id
_entity_poly.type
_entity_poly.pdbx_seq_one_letter_code
_entity_poly.pdbx_strand_id
1 'polypeptide(L)'
;MGSRKIKRRAPKSRVVKMNAESMAIIETQIQKFRERFGREPGPKDPIFFDPEALTPQPFRLDELLQESTEAMAQAGIRPEIIYAHRKTGLIITEDNLDKIPKDALAEWEAAIAEYFETVKGKIQ
;
A
#
# COMPACT_ATOMS: atom_id res chain seq x y z
N MET A 1 14.00 16.36 -19.53
CA MET A 1 13.58 15.65 -18.30
C MET A 1 12.35 14.82 -18.64
N GLY A 2 12.53 13.58 -19.10
CA GLY A 2 11.45 12.77 -19.66
C GLY A 2 10.65 12.04 -18.57
N SER A 3 9.36 12.37 -18.45
CA SER A 3 8.43 11.67 -17.57
C SER A 3 8.35 10.19 -17.94
N ARG A 4 8.84 9.31 -17.06
CA ARG A 4 8.71 7.85 -17.21
C ARG A 4 7.23 7.48 -17.04
N LYS A 5 6.54 7.30 -18.16
CA LYS A 5 5.18 6.74 -18.18
C LYS A 5 5.26 5.27 -17.74
N ILE A 6 4.90 4.99 -16.49
CA ILE A 6 4.68 3.62 -16.01
C ILE A 6 3.53 3.04 -16.83
N LYS A 7 3.84 2.15 -17.78
CA LYS A 7 2.83 1.44 -18.57
C LYS A 7 2.05 0.53 -17.60
N ARG A 8 0.87 0.97 -17.16
CA ARG A 8 -0.08 0.14 -16.42
C ARG A 8 -0.52 -1.00 -17.35
N ARG A 9 0.05 -2.20 -17.18
CA ARG A 9 -0.51 -3.43 -17.76
C ARG A 9 -1.91 -3.63 -17.18
N ALA A 10 -2.88 -3.99 -18.01
CA ALA A 10 -4.22 -4.34 -17.52
C ALA A 10 -4.09 -5.44 -16.45
N PRO A 11 -4.71 -5.30 -15.27
CA PRO A 11 -4.54 -6.27 -14.21
C PRO A 11 -5.15 -7.61 -14.66
N LYS A 12 -4.36 -8.68 -14.60
CA LYS A 12 -4.92 -10.04 -14.53
C LYS A 12 -5.86 -10.05 -13.32
N SER A 13 -7.16 -10.26 -13.53
CA SER A 13 -8.06 -10.50 -12.41
C SER A 13 -7.58 -11.75 -11.66
N ARG A 14 -7.53 -11.64 -10.33
CA ARG A 14 -7.17 -12.74 -9.44
C ARG A 14 -8.31 -12.92 -8.47
N VAL A 15 -8.73 -14.17 -8.26
CA VAL A 15 -9.68 -14.52 -7.22
C VAL A 15 -8.88 -14.82 -5.96
N VAL A 16 -9.24 -14.17 -4.86
CA VAL A 16 -8.61 -14.38 -3.55
C VAL A 16 -9.68 -14.89 -2.59
N LYS A 17 -9.35 -15.93 -1.82
CA LYS A 17 -10.25 -16.44 -0.79
C LYS A 17 -10.27 -15.45 0.39
N MET A 18 -11.45 -14.91 0.71
CA MET A 18 -11.64 -14.06 1.88
C MET A 18 -12.04 -14.91 3.08
N ASN A 19 -11.48 -14.61 4.25
CA ASN A 19 -11.93 -15.17 5.53
C ASN A 19 -13.09 -14.32 6.10
N ALA A 20 -13.76 -14.82 7.14
CA ALA A 20 -14.91 -14.15 7.75
C ALA A 20 -14.56 -12.75 8.28
N GLU A 21 -13.38 -12.60 8.88
CA GLU A 21 -12.88 -11.31 9.38
C GLU A 21 -12.71 -10.28 8.26
N SER A 22 -12.07 -10.65 7.14
CA SER A 22 -11.91 -9.77 5.98
C SER A 22 -13.26 -9.39 5.37
N MET A 23 -14.21 -10.33 5.33
CA MET A 23 -15.57 -10.06 4.85
C MET A 23 -16.28 -9.04 5.74
N ALA A 24 -16.19 -9.17 7.06
CA ALA A 24 -16.77 -8.22 8.01
C ALA A 24 -16.18 -6.80 7.85
N ILE A 25 -14.88 -6.70 7.57
CA ILE A 25 -14.23 -5.42 7.26
C ILE A 25 -14.81 -4.81 5.98
N ILE A 26 -14.97 -5.60 4.92
CA ILE A 26 -15.56 -5.10 3.66
C ILE A 26 -17.01 -4.67 3.86
N GLU A 27 -17.82 -5.44 4.58
CA GLU A 27 -19.21 -5.08 4.90
C GLU A 27 -19.29 -3.77 5.68
N THR A 28 -18.39 -3.58 6.66
CA THR A 28 -18.29 -2.33 7.42
C THR A 28 -17.97 -1.14 6.50
N GLN A 29 -17.04 -1.30 5.54
CA GLN A 29 -16.71 -0.23 4.59
C GLN A 29 -17.88 0.07 3.64
N ILE A 30 -18.61 -0.95 3.18
CA ILE A 30 -19.82 -0.77 2.36
C ILE A 30 -20.89 0.00 3.15
N GLN A 31 -21.06 -0.32 4.44
CA GLN A 31 -22.01 0.40 5.29
C GLN A 31 -21.62 1.88 5.43
N LYS A 32 -20.35 2.17 5.71
CA LYS A 32 -19.84 3.56 5.76
C LYS A 32 -20.05 4.29 4.44
N PHE A 33 -19.87 3.61 3.31
CA PHE A 33 -20.12 4.19 1.98
C PHE A 33 -21.59 4.59 1.83
N ARG A 34 -22.52 3.71 2.22
CA ARG A 34 -23.97 3.99 2.17
C ARG A 34 -24.34 5.16 3.07
N GLU A 35 -23.79 5.22 4.27
CA GLU A 35 -24.01 6.33 5.20
C GLU A 35 -23.50 7.67 4.64
N ARG A 36 -22.34 7.64 3.96
CA ARG A 36 -21.73 8.85 3.41
C ARG A 36 -22.40 9.36 2.13
N PHE A 37 -22.76 8.47 1.22
CA PHE A 37 -23.21 8.81 -0.13
C PHE A 37 -24.69 8.50 -0.41
N GLY A 38 -25.38 7.84 0.53
CA GLY A 38 -26.81 7.52 0.42
C GLY A 38 -27.16 6.47 -0.64
N ARG A 39 -26.17 5.72 -1.16
CA ARG A 39 -26.36 4.70 -2.20
C ARG A 39 -25.39 3.54 -2.05
N GLU A 40 -25.66 2.44 -2.73
CA GLU A 40 -24.71 1.34 -2.90
C GLU A 40 -23.47 1.77 -3.70
N PRO A 41 -22.27 1.24 -3.39
CA PRO A 41 -21.10 1.38 -4.26
C PRO A 41 -21.33 0.63 -5.57
N GLY A 42 -21.11 1.31 -6.69
CA GLY A 42 -21.15 0.74 -8.02
C GLY A 42 -19.82 0.05 -8.40
N PRO A 43 -19.75 -0.60 -9.57
CA PRO A 43 -18.58 -1.39 -9.99
C PRO A 43 -17.26 -0.60 -10.13
N LYS A 44 -17.34 0.73 -10.20
CA LYS A 44 -16.18 1.63 -10.32
C LYS A 44 -15.95 2.49 -9.07
N ASP A 45 -16.81 2.35 -8.07
CA ASP A 45 -16.66 3.12 -6.83
C ASP A 45 -15.61 2.46 -5.93
N PRO A 46 -14.78 3.25 -5.25
CA PRO A 46 -13.79 2.73 -4.32
C PRO A 46 -14.46 2.20 -3.05
N ILE A 47 -14.11 0.99 -2.63
CA ILE A 47 -14.54 0.43 -1.33
C ILE A 47 -13.82 1.12 -0.17
N PHE A 48 -12.52 1.40 -0.32
CA PHE A 48 -11.75 2.25 0.59
C PHE A 48 -11.75 3.67 0.03
N PHE A 49 -12.68 4.49 0.53
CA PHE A 49 -12.94 5.84 0.03
C PHE A 49 -12.46 6.91 1.03
N ASP A 50 -12.29 8.13 0.52
CA ASP A 50 -12.07 9.32 1.34
C ASP A 50 -13.39 9.75 2.01
N PRO A 51 -13.54 9.67 3.35
CA PRO A 51 -14.78 10.00 4.04
C PRO A 51 -15.13 11.49 3.96
N GLU A 52 -14.15 12.37 3.75
CA GLU A 52 -14.38 13.81 3.69
C GLU A 52 -14.81 14.25 2.28
N ALA A 53 -14.54 13.43 1.26
CA ALA A 53 -14.87 13.76 -0.12
C ALA A 53 -16.38 13.78 -0.39
N LEU A 54 -16.84 14.81 -1.10
CA LEU A 54 -18.24 14.96 -1.53
C LEU A 54 -18.66 13.92 -2.60
N THR A 55 -17.67 13.34 -3.29
CA THR A 55 -17.88 12.27 -4.27
C THR A 55 -16.97 11.09 -3.93
N PRO A 56 -17.36 9.85 -4.30
CA PRO A 56 -16.55 8.67 -4.02
C PRO A 56 -15.19 8.76 -4.69
N GLN A 57 -14.16 9.05 -3.90
CA GLN A 57 -12.77 9.10 -4.33
C GLN A 57 -11.96 8.09 -3.52
N PRO A 58 -10.95 7.44 -4.12
CA PRO A 58 -10.09 6.52 -3.39
C PRO A 58 -9.43 7.24 -2.20
N PHE A 59 -9.17 6.49 -1.14
CA PHE A 59 -8.39 7.00 -0.01
C PHE A 59 -7.01 7.53 -0.47
N ARG A 60 -6.50 8.56 0.20
CA ARG A 60 -5.22 9.20 -0.17
C ARG A 60 -4.03 8.30 0.20
N LEU A 61 -3.61 7.48 -0.76
CA LEU A 61 -2.54 6.49 -0.58
C LEU A 61 -1.19 7.11 -0.19
N ASP A 62 -0.87 8.31 -0.69
CA ASP A 62 0.37 8.98 -0.35
C ASP A 62 0.42 9.40 1.14
N GLU A 63 -0.71 9.84 1.68
CA GLU A 63 -0.83 10.17 3.11
C GLU A 63 -0.77 8.91 3.96
N LEU A 64 -1.46 7.84 3.55
CA LEU A 64 -1.37 6.54 4.21
C LEU A 64 0.07 6.04 4.27
N LEU A 65 0.83 6.20 3.19
CA LEU A 65 2.23 5.78 3.12
C LEU A 65 3.11 6.60 4.09
N GLN A 66 2.85 7.90 4.20
CA GLN A 66 3.54 8.78 5.13
C GLN A 66 3.22 8.43 6.58
N GLU A 67 1.93 8.28 6.93
CA GLU A 67 1.48 7.88 8.26
C GLU A 67 2.01 6.50 8.66
N SER A 68 2.00 5.55 7.72
CA SER A 68 2.60 4.22 7.90
C SER A 68 4.09 4.30 8.22
N THR A 69 4.83 5.12 7.46
CA THR A 69 6.28 5.33 7.67
C THR A 69 6.56 5.89 9.07
N GLU A 70 5.75 6.84 9.53
CA GLU A 70 5.88 7.43 10.86
C GLU A 70 5.53 6.41 11.96
N ALA A 71 4.44 5.66 11.80
CA ALA A 71 4.06 4.60 12.73
C ALA A 71 5.14 3.51 12.83
N MET A 72 5.76 3.12 11.71
CA MET A 72 6.89 2.18 11.70
C MET A 72 8.11 2.73 12.45
N ALA A 73 8.41 4.01 12.28
CA ALA A 73 9.51 4.65 13.01
C ALA A 73 9.24 4.67 14.53
N GLN A 74 8.02 5.01 14.93
CA GLN A 74 7.60 4.99 16.35
C GLN A 74 7.61 3.58 16.94
N ALA A 75 7.28 2.56 16.13
CA ALA A 75 7.35 1.15 16.52
C ALA A 75 8.79 0.60 16.58
N GLY A 76 9.81 1.41 16.28
CA GLY A 76 11.21 0.99 16.32
C GLY A 76 11.60 0.04 15.17
N ILE A 77 10.85 0.05 14.06
CA ILE A 77 11.21 -0.72 12.87
C ILE A 77 12.54 -0.21 12.30
N ARG A 78 13.36 -1.14 11.81
CA ARG A 78 14.69 -0.82 11.29
C ARG A 78 14.59 0.16 10.10
N PRO A 79 15.46 1.18 10.03
CA PRO A 79 15.34 2.27 9.06
C PRO A 79 15.49 1.81 7.60
N GLU A 80 16.24 0.74 7.33
CA GLU A 80 16.33 0.14 6.00
C GLU A 80 15.01 -0.48 5.54
N ILE A 81 14.21 -1.03 6.46
CA ILE A 81 12.88 -1.57 6.17
C ILE A 81 11.92 -0.43 5.88
N ILE A 82 11.96 0.64 6.68
CA ILE A 82 11.16 1.85 6.48
C ILE A 82 11.48 2.48 5.12
N TYR A 83 12.76 2.53 4.75
CA TYR A 83 13.20 3.02 3.45
C TYR A 83 12.65 2.17 2.29
N ALA A 84 12.75 0.84 2.39
CA ALA A 84 12.25 -0.09 1.39
C ALA A 84 10.72 -0.03 1.26
N HIS A 85 10.00 0.08 2.38
CA HIS A 85 8.55 0.30 2.41
C HIS A 85 8.16 1.58 1.67
N ARG A 86 8.79 2.71 2.01
CA ARG A 86 8.49 4.00 1.36
C ARG A 86 8.77 3.97 -0.15
N LYS A 87 9.79 3.22 -0.59
CA LYS A 87 10.19 3.15 -1.99
C LYS A 87 9.31 2.23 -2.83
N THR A 88 8.88 1.10 -2.27
CA THR A 88 8.16 0.04 -3.00
C THR A 88 6.66 -0.01 -2.70
N GLY A 89 6.23 0.60 -1.59
CA GLY A 89 4.87 0.46 -1.06
C GLY A 89 4.57 -0.90 -0.43
N LEU A 90 5.57 -1.79 -0.32
CA LEU A 90 5.39 -3.14 0.22
C LEU A 90 5.60 -3.17 1.73
N ILE A 91 4.77 -3.96 2.41
CA ILE A 91 4.97 -4.35 3.82
C ILE A 91 5.25 -5.84 3.80
N ILE A 92 6.51 -6.22 4.02
CA ILE A 92 6.94 -7.62 3.99
C ILE A 92 7.04 -8.14 5.42
N THR A 93 6.37 -9.26 5.68
CA THR A 93 6.39 -9.99 6.95
C THR A 93 6.61 -11.47 6.69
N GLU A 94 6.91 -12.23 7.73
CA GLU A 94 7.07 -13.69 7.64
C GLU A 94 5.79 -14.36 7.09
N ASP A 95 4.60 -13.81 7.40
CA ASP A 95 3.30 -14.34 6.96
C ASP A 95 2.95 -14.11 5.48
N ASN A 96 3.68 -13.23 4.79
CA ASN A 96 3.37 -12.85 3.42
C ASN A 96 4.51 -13.02 2.42
N LEU A 97 5.72 -13.33 2.89
CA LEU A 97 6.91 -13.47 2.05
C LEU A 97 6.71 -14.45 0.89
N ASP A 98 6.03 -15.58 1.13
CA ASP A 98 5.72 -16.60 0.12
C ASP A 98 4.72 -16.14 -0.96
N LYS A 99 3.97 -15.07 -0.66
CA LYS A 99 2.92 -14.52 -1.53
C LYS A 99 3.43 -13.38 -2.41
N ILE A 100 4.63 -12.85 -2.11
CA ILE A 100 5.23 -11.75 -2.86
C ILE A 100 5.86 -12.30 -4.15
N PRO A 101 5.53 -11.72 -5.32
CA PRO A 101 6.21 -12.03 -6.57
C PRO A 101 7.73 -11.81 -6.46
N LYS A 102 8.54 -12.69 -7.06
CA LYS A 102 10.01 -12.65 -6.95
C LYS A 102 10.61 -11.33 -7.43
N ASP A 103 10.03 -10.73 -8.47
CA ASP A 103 10.43 -9.42 -8.99
C ASP A 103 10.15 -8.31 -7.98
N ALA A 104 8.98 -8.30 -7.35
CA ALA A 104 8.64 -7.35 -6.30
C ALA A 104 9.52 -7.50 -5.05
N LEU A 105 9.86 -8.74 -4.67
CA LEU A 105 10.80 -9.01 -3.57
C LEU A 105 12.20 -8.50 -3.90
N ALA A 106 12.69 -8.74 -5.11
CA ALA A 106 14.00 -8.25 -5.56
C ALA A 106 14.08 -6.72 -5.58
N GLU A 107 13.01 -6.02 -5.98
CA GLU A 107 12.94 -4.56 -5.89
C GLU A 107 13.01 -4.05 -4.44
N TRP A 108 12.38 -4.77 -3.51
CA TRP A 108 12.44 -4.45 -2.08
C TRP A 108 13.84 -4.68 -1.48
N GLU A 109 14.47 -5.80 -1.79
CA GLU A 109 15.85 -6.11 -1.36
C GLU A 109 16.85 -5.09 -1.95
N ALA A 110 16.67 -4.70 -3.22
CA ALA A 110 17.49 -3.66 -3.84
C ALA A 110 17.34 -2.30 -3.14
N ALA A 111 16.14 -1.96 -2.67
CA ALA A 111 15.92 -0.75 -1.89
C ALA A 111 16.66 -0.77 -0.55
N ILE A 112 16.76 -1.93 0.11
CA ILE A 112 17.56 -2.10 1.33
C ILE A 112 19.05 -1.92 1.03
N ALA A 113 19.56 -2.55 -0.03
CA ALA A 113 20.96 -2.40 -0.43
C ALA A 113 21.31 -0.93 -0.71
N GLU A 114 20.43 -0.20 -1.41
CA GLU A 114 20.60 1.23 -1.67
C GLU A 114 20.64 2.07 -0.40
N TYR A 115 19.84 1.72 0.61
CA TYR A 115 19.89 2.40 1.91
C TYR A 115 21.28 2.27 2.55
N PHE A 116 21.84 1.06 2.59
CA PHE A 116 23.17 0.85 3.18
C PHE A 116 24.27 1.56 2.40
N GLU A 117 24.23 1.58 1.06
CA GLU A 117 25.18 2.33 0.24
C GLU A 117 25.09 3.84 0.51
N THR A 118 23.86 4.37 0.65
CA THR A 118 23.62 5.78 0.96
C THR A 118 24.12 6.16 2.35
N VAL A 119 23.91 5.30 3.35
CA VAL A 119 24.39 5.55 4.72
C VAL A 119 25.92 5.44 4.78
N LYS A 120 26.51 4.43 4.14
CA LYS A 120 27.96 4.23 4.08
C LYS A 120 28.66 5.41 3.40
N GLY A 121 28.10 5.94 2.31
CA GLY A 121 28.62 7.12 1.62
C GLY A 121 28.47 8.44 2.39
N LYS A 122 27.70 8.48 3.47
CA LYS A 122 27.56 9.66 4.36
C LYS A 122 28.51 9.64 5.57
N ILE A 123 29.19 8.51 5.81
CA ILE A 123 30.11 8.30 6.95
C ILE A 123 31.59 8.43 6.51
N GLN A 124 31.84 8.68 5.23
CA GLN A 124 33.17 8.84 4.63
C GLN A 124 33.42 10.31 4.27
#